data_AF-A0A7J3HE07-F1
#
_entry.id   AF-A0A7J3HE07-F1
#
_cell.length_a   1.000
_cell.length_b   1.000
_cell.length_c   1.000
_cell.angle_alpha   90.00
_cell.angle_beta   90.00
_cell.angle_gamma   90.00
#
_symmetry.space_group_name_H-M   'P 1'
#
loop_
_entity.id
_entity.type
_entity.pdbx_description
1 polymer ?
#
loop_
_entity_poly.entity_id
_entity_poly.type
_entity_poly.pdbx_seq_one_letter_code
_entity_poly.pdbx_strand_id
1 'polypeptide(L)'
;MVSEEELRRRYVEGAIISALRLYRHWRKRGLTKNEAFKRSVKQALGMMEVSGLSKEEVIDVLEDFRRILDEIKNELTNQTISYKNEKSEVSSR
;
A
#
# COMPACT_ATOMS: atom_id res chain seq x y z
N MET A 1 4.81 26.40 2.26
CA MET A 1 3.40 25.98 2.41
C MET A 1 3.17 24.86 1.41
N VAL A 2 2.55 23.74 1.80
CA VAL A 2 2.25 22.63 0.88
C VAL A 2 1.20 23.12 -0.12
N SER A 3 1.35 22.79 -1.41
CA SER A 3 0.37 23.21 -2.41
C SER A 3 -0.97 22.51 -2.17
N GLU A 4 -2.07 23.11 -2.64
CA GLU A 4 -3.39 22.48 -2.50
C GLU A 4 -3.45 21.13 -3.23
N GLU A 5 -2.82 21.03 -4.41
CA GLU A 5 -2.68 19.79 -5.14
C GLU A 5 -1.95 18.72 -4.32
N GLU A 6 -0.83 19.07 -3.69
CA GLU A 6 -0.06 18.13 -2.86
C GLU A 6 -0.85 17.68 -1.62
N LEU A 7 -1.67 18.57 -1.03
CA LEU A 7 -2.60 18.18 0.04
C LEU A 7 -3.63 17.15 -0.43
N ARG A 8 -4.20 17.34 -1.63
CA ARG A 8 -5.18 16.41 -2.21
C ARG A 8 -4.55 15.05 -2.56
N ARG A 9 -3.33 15.03 -3.11
CA ARG A 9 -2.57 13.80 -3.36
C ARG A 9 -2.28 13.04 -2.05
N ARG A 10 -1.80 13.73 -1.02
CA ARG A 10 -1.59 13.15 0.32
C ARG A 10 -2.88 12.61 0.94
N TYR A 11 -4.02 13.22 0.66
CA TYR A 11 -5.31 12.70 1.11
C TYR A 11 -5.64 11.35 0.45
N VAL A 12 -5.37 11.19 -0.85
CA VAL A 12 -5.51 9.89 -1.55
C VAL A 12 -4.56 8.84 -0.97
N GLU A 13 -3.30 9.18 -0.73
CA GLU A 13 -2.34 8.29 -0.04
C GLU A 13 -2.88 7.84 1.33
N GLY A 14 -3.44 8.78 2.09
CA GLY A 14 -4.12 8.52 3.36
C GLY A 14 -5.29 7.55 3.23
N ALA A 15 -6.08 7.64 2.16
CA ALA A 15 -7.17 6.70 1.88
C ALA A 15 -6.67 5.27 1.66
N ILE A 16 -5.55 5.08 0.96
CA ILE A 16 -4.93 3.76 0.74
C ILE A 16 -4.50 3.14 2.08
N ILE A 17 -3.79 3.92 2.91
CA ILE A 17 -3.35 3.48 4.24
C ILE A 17 -4.56 3.16 5.13
N SER A 18 -5.61 3.98 5.07
CA SER A 18 -6.87 3.77 5.79
C SER A 18 -7.53 2.45 5.39
N ALA A 19 -7.63 2.14 4.09
CA ALA A 19 -8.15 0.87 3.62
C ALA A 19 -7.36 -0.34 4.15
N LEU A 20 -6.02 -0.27 4.15
CA LEU A 20 -5.20 -1.36 4.71
C LEU A 20 -5.47 -1.57 6.21
N ARG A 21 -5.59 -0.49 6.98
CA ARG A 21 -5.92 -0.54 8.41
C ARG A 21 -7.32 -1.11 8.64
N LEU A 22 -8.29 -0.68 7.84
CA LEU A 22 -9.67 -1.14 7.92
C LEU A 22 -9.80 -2.63 7.56
N TYR A 23 -9.06 -3.09 6.55
CA TYR A 23 -9.00 -4.50 6.20
C TYR A 23 -8.52 -5.34 7.39
N ARG A 24 -7.42 -4.95 8.04
CA ARG A 24 -6.90 -5.63 9.24
C ARG A 24 -7.90 -5.59 10.39
N HIS A 25 -8.58 -4.47 10.59
CA HIS A 25 -9.63 -4.32 11.59
C HIS A 25 -10.77 -5.32 11.38
N TRP A 26 -11.29 -5.40 10.15
CA TRP A 26 -12.38 -6.33 9.82
C TRP A 26 -11.96 -7.79 9.93
N ARG A 27 -10.74 -8.12 9.51
CA ARG A 27 -10.17 -9.47 9.70
C ARG A 27 -10.11 -9.86 11.18
N LYS A 28 -9.70 -8.94 12.05
CA LYS A 28 -9.68 -9.16 13.51
C LYS A 28 -11.08 -9.39 14.10
N ARG A 29 -12.12 -8.84 13.48
CA ARG A 29 -13.53 -9.02 13.88
C ARG A 29 -14.20 -10.25 13.25
N GLY A 30 -13.46 -11.12 12.58
CA GLY A 30 -13.97 -12.38 12.06
C GLY A 30 -14.58 -12.31 10.65
N LEU A 31 -14.50 -11.17 9.96
CA LEU A 31 -14.94 -11.10 8.55
C LEU A 31 -14.02 -11.94 7.67
N THR A 32 -14.58 -12.56 6.62
CA THR A 32 -13.82 -13.28 5.61
C THR A 32 -12.84 -12.34 4.87
N LYS A 33 -11.80 -12.89 4.25
CA LYS A 33 -10.81 -12.09 3.50
C LYS A 33 -11.50 -11.22 2.43
N ASN A 34 -12.39 -11.83 1.65
CA ASN A 34 -13.10 -11.14 0.57
C ASN A 34 -14.03 -10.04 1.09
N GLU A 35 -14.79 -10.31 2.16
CA GLU A 35 -15.71 -9.32 2.70
C GLU A 35 -14.97 -8.14 3.34
N ALA A 36 -13.93 -8.42 4.14
CA ALA A 36 -13.07 -7.38 4.71
C ALA A 36 -12.42 -6.52 3.61
N PHE A 37 -11.97 -7.15 2.52
CA PHE A 37 -11.37 -6.45 1.39
C PHE A 37 -12.38 -5.55 0.67
N LYS A 38 -13.54 -6.08 0.27
CA LYS A 38 -14.60 -5.32 -0.41
C LYS A 38 -15.03 -4.08 0.38
N ARG A 39 -15.25 -4.22 1.68
CA ARG A 39 -15.62 -3.07 2.55
C ARG A 39 -14.53 -2.01 2.61
N SER A 40 -13.28 -2.45 2.69
CA SER A 40 -12.13 -1.53 2.80
C SER A 40 -11.89 -0.77 1.51
N VAL A 41 -11.99 -1.46 0.36
CA VAL A 41 -11.90 -0.83 -0.96
C VAL A 41 -13.04 0.16 -1.18
N LYS A 42 -14.29 -0.21 -0.84
CA LYS A 42 -15.44 0.69 -0.97
C LYS A 42 -15.23 1.99 -0.18
N GLN A 43 -14.70 1.90 1.04
CA GLN A 43 -14.41 3.08 1.86
C GLN A 43 -13.33 3.96 1.23
N ALA A 44 -12.23 3.38 0.75
CA ALA A 44 -11.17 4.15 0.10
C ALA A 44 -11.66 4.84 -1.19
N LEU A 45 -12.46 4.16 -2.01
CA LEU A 45 -13.03 4.78 -3.22
C LEU A 45 -13.89 6.00 -2.86
N GLY A 46 -14.77 5.89 -1.84
CA GLY A 46 -15.57 7.03 -1.39
C GLY A 46 -14.73 8.17 -0.81
N MET A 47 -13.58 7.89 -0.20
CA MET A 47 -12.63 8.93 0.19
C MET A 47 -12.01 9.58 -1.06
N MET A 48 -11.51 8.79 -2.01
CA MET A 48 -10.87 9.29 -3.23
C MET A 48 -11.81 10.17 -4.08
N GLU A 49 -13.10 9.83 -4.14
CA GLU A 49 -14.13 10.62 -4.82
C GLU A 49 -14.26 12.05 -4.28
N VAL A 50 -14.04 12.25 -2.97
CA VAL A 50 -14.11 13.58 -2.34
C VAL A 50 -12.75 14.27 -2.19
N SER A 51 -11.69 13.70 -2.77
CA SER A 51 -10.33 14.27 -2.71
C SER A 51 -10.17 15.56 -3.53
N GLY A 52 -11.07 15.81 -4.48
CA GLY A 52 -10.96 16.94 -5.42
C GLY A 52 -9.94 16.75 -6.53
N LEU A 53 -9.43 15.53 -6.73
CA LEU A 53 -8.60 15.14 -7.89
C LEU A 53 -9.47 14.51 -8.98
N SER A 54 -9.02 14.64 -10.23
CA SER A 54 -9.55 13.85 -11.35
C SER A 54 -9.26 12.37 -11.16
N LYS A 55 -9.98 11.53 -11.91
CA LYS A 55 -9.79 10.08 -11.84
C LYS A 55 -8.38 9.68 -12.30
N GLU A 56 -7.86 10.36 -13.31
CA GLU A 56 -6.52 10.16 -13.87
C GLU A 56 -5.46 10.48 -12.81
N GLU A 57 -5.57 11.62 -12.12
CA GLU A 57 -4.65 11.98 -11.02
C GLU A 57 -4.70 10.98 -9.86
N VAL A 58 -5.89 10.46 -9.52
CA VAL A 58 -6.01 9.39 -8.51
C VAL A 58 -5.30 8.13 -8.98
N ILE A 59 -5.46 7.74 -10.25
CA ILE A 59 -4.78 6.57 -10.83
C ILE A 59 -3.25 6.76 -10.78
N ASP A 60 -2.75 7.95 -11.10
CA ASP A 60 -1.32 8.25 -11.02
C ASP A 60 -0.77 8.03 -9.60
N VAL A 61 -1.47 8.53 -8.57
CA VAL A 61 -1.10 8.30 -7.16
C VAL A 61 -1.11 6.81 -6.81
N LEU A 62 -2.08 6.04 -7.33
CA LEU A 62 -2.16 4.60 -7.09
C LEU A 62 -0.99 3.83 -7.74
N GLU A 63 -0.59 4.21 -8.96
CA GLU A 63 0.52 3.60 -9.68
C GLU A 63 1.88 3.96 -9.03
N ASP A 64 2.06 5.21 -8.60
CA ASP A 64 3.23 5.61 -7.81
C ASP A 64 3.34 4.78 -6.53
N PHE A 65 2.23 4.64 -5.81
CA PHE A 65 2.18 3.84 -4.59
C PHE A 65 2.51 2.37 -4.86
N ARG A 66 1.94 1.78 -5.91
CA ARG A 66 2.21 0.39 -6.32
C ARG A 66 3.69 0.20 -6.66
N ARG A 67 4.28 1.08 -7.46
CA ARG A 67 5.69 1.01 -7.87
C ARG A 67 6.62 1.03 -6.66
N ILE A 68 6.37 1.93 -5.69
CA ILE A 68 7.14 2.01 -4.45
C ILE A 68 7.00 0.71 -3.63
N LEU A 69 5.78 0.17 -3.50
CA LEU A 69 5.55 -1.08 -2.79
C LEU A 69 6.26 -2.27 -3.45
N ASP A 70 6.21 -2.36 -4.77
CA ASP A 70 6.87 -3.42 -5.53
C ASP A 70 8.40 -3.32 -5.36
N GLU A 71 8.98 -2.12 -5.41
CA GLU A 71 10.41 -1.90 -5.21
C GLU A 71 10.86 -2.30 -3.80
N ILE A 72 10.15 -1.85 -2.75
CA ILE A 72 10.44 -2.23 -1.37
C ILE A 72 10.39 -3.75 -1.20
N LYS A 73 9.39 -4.40 -1.79
CA LYS A 73 9.23 -5.86 -1.72
C LYS A 73 10.37 -6.57 -2.45
N ASN A 74 10.77 -6.08 -3.62
CA ASN A 74 11.88 -6.62 -4.40
C ASN A 74 13.16 -6.55 -3.59
N GLU A 75 13.46 -5.41 -2.97
CA GLU A 75 14.68 -5.25 -2.18
C GLU A 75 14.70 -6.16 -0.94
N LEU A 76 13.59 -6.27 -0.21
CA LEU A 76 13.50 -7.19 0.93
C LEU A 76 13.65 -8.66 0.50
N THR A 77 13.19 -9.02 -0.69
CA THR A 77 13.30 -10.39 -1.22
C THR A 77 14.72 -10.69 -1.72
N ASN A 78 15.35 -9.73 -2.40
CA ASN A 78 16.72 -9.86 -2.92
C ASN A 78 17.75 -9.88 -1.80
N GLN A 79 17.59 -9.05 -0.76
CA GLN A 79 18.42 -9.12 0.46
C GLN A 79 18.29 -10.49 1.14
N THR A 80 17.09 -11.08 1.17
CA THR A 80 16.89 -12.43 1.73
C THR A 80 17.68 -13.50 0.99
N ILE A 81 17.91 -13.35 -0.32
CA ILE A 81 18.75 -14.24 -1.12
C ILE A 81 20.24 -14.02 -0.76
N SER A 82 20.69 -12.76 -0.66
CA SER A 82 22.08 -12.43 -0.28
C SER A 82 22.46 -12.97 1.11
N TYR A 83 21.58 -12.79 2.11
CA TYR A 83 21.82 -13.31 3.47
C TYR A 83 21.84 -14.84 3.56
N LYS A 84 21.13 -15.54 2.67
CA LYS A 84 21.17 -17.01 2.61
C LYS A 84 22.49 -17.51 2.03
N ASN A 85 23.00 -16.86 0.98
CA ASN A 85 24.26 -17.24 0.34
C ASN A 85 25.48 -17.03 1.26
N GLU A 86 25.53 -15.93 2.01
CA GLU A 86 26.60 -15.66 2.98
C GLU A 86 26.62 -16.69 4.14
N LYS A 87 25.46 -17.10 4.65
CA LYS A 87 25.40 -18.12 5.72
C LYS A 87 25.85 -19.50 5.24
N SER A 88 25.57 -19.87 4.00
CA SER A 88 26.08 -21.13 3.43
C SER A 88 27.59 -21.14 3.23
N GLU A 89 28.20 -20.01 2.86
CA GLU A 89 29.66 -19.92 2.70
C GLU A 89 30.41 -19.94 4.05
N VAL A 90 29.86 -19.32 5.09
CA VAL A 90 30.46 -19.31 6.44
C VAL A 90 30.30 -20.67 7.15
N SER A 91 29.24 -21.43 6.86
CA SER A 91 29.03 -22.77 7.45
C SER A 91 29.82 -23.89 6.75
N SER A 92 30.49 -23.58 5.63
CA SER A 92 31.27 -24.53 4.84
C SER A 92 32.79 -24.41 5.06
N ARG A 93 33.21 -23.61 6.04
CA ARG A 93 34.59 -23.46 6.51
C ARG A 93 34.69 -23.88 7.97
#